data_AF-A0A7Y2BKI3-F1
#
_entry.id   AF-A0A7Y2BKI3-F1
#
_cell.length_a   1.000
_cell.length_b   1.000
_cell.length_c   1.000
_cell.angle_alpha   90.00
_cell.angle_beta   90.00
_cell.angle_gamma   90.00
#
_symmetry.space_group_name_H-M   'P 1'
#
loop_
_entity.id
_entity.type
_entity.pdbx_description
1 polymer ?
#
loop_
_entity_poly.entity_id
_entity_poly.type
_entity_poly.pdbx_seq_one_letter_code
_entity_poly.pdbx_strand_id
1 'polypeptide(L)'
;MAHRALLSLVILGLLVVTPGARAKGPAPIAQTIASLVRQAALGDGIGIHVVRLHDREELYRNRAEQPRNPASNQKLLTSAAALWRLSPSFQMATRAEGRIVEGRVGRLVVRPLGDPTLGYAMLAMLAENVRLRGVDAVDRIVIDDGYFDDQILPPAFEQQPTEAASFRAAVSAFAVNRNSYIVHIAPGAEVDRPARVRVLAEGYVQIDNRTLTTAAGPPSPRIDHEVTEDGHLVVRVAGAIPMRARTMYYRRRVPAPRAYAASLLVRALRRAGIGGAMSIENGPVAEPGPLLGEV
;
A
#
# COMPACT_ATOMS: atom_id res chain seq x y z
N MET A 1 97.03 -8.13 19.37
CA MET A 1 97.91 -7.54 18.34
C MET A 1 97.01 -7.09 17.19
N ALA A 2 96.56 -5.84 17.15
CA ALA A 2 97.24 -4.67 16.54
C ALA A 2 97.34 -4.80 15.01
N HIS A 3 96.45 -4.13 14.25
CA HIS A 3 96.71 -2.92 13.41
C HIS A 3 97.01 -3.29 11.93
N ARG A 4 96.57 -2.64 10.84
CA ARG A 4 96.00 -1.31 10.48
C ARG A 4 95.53 -1.42 9.00
N ALA A 5 94.35 -0.95 8.57
CA ALA A 5 93.95 0.40 8.11
C ALA A 5 94.08 0.66 6.58
N LEU A 6 92.96 1.07 5.93
CA LEU A 6 92.76 2.24 5.02
C LEU A 6 91.34 2.13 4.39
N LEU A 7 90.31 2.87 4.82
CA LEU A 7 89.93 4.27 4.51
C LEU A 7 89.79 4.60 3.01
N SER A 8 88.54 4.75 2.55
CA SER A 8 88.12 5.73 1.54
C SER A 8 86.65 6.08 1.74
N LEU A 9 86.43 7.38 1.92
CA LEU A 9 85.20 8.10 2.26
C LEU A 9 84.40 8.38 0.97
N VAL A 10 83.08 8.16 0.94
CA VAL A 10 82.19 8.93 0.05
C VAL A 10 80.87 9.26 0.76
N ILE A 11 80.87 10.49 1.27
CA ILE A 11 79.82 11.51 1.39
C ILE A 11 78.33 11.08 1.39
N LEU A 12 77.75 11.45 2.52
CA LEU A 12 76.35 11.55 2.94
C LEU A 12 75.47 12.40 2.00
N GLY A 13 74.39 11.79 1.49
CA GLY A 13 73.23 12.51 0.95
C GLY A 13 72.05 12.37 1.89
N LEU A 14 71.84 13.38 2.76
CA LEU A 14 70.65 13.50 3.61
C LEU A 14 69.42 13.67 2.71
N LEU A 15 68.58 12.63 2.58
CA LEU A 15 67.24 12.83 2.04
C LEU A 15 66.38 13.45 3.13
N VAL A 16 66.14 14.75 3.02
CA VAL A 16 65.12 15.48 3.80
C VAL A 16 63.77 14.87 3.44
N VAL A 17 63.25 14.01 4.32
CA VAL A 17 61.84 13.58 4.27
C VAL A 17 61.00 14.80 4.65
N THR A 18 60.44 15.48 3.65
CA THR A 18 59.49 16.56 3.88
C THR A 18 58.16 15.96 4.39
N PRO A 19 57.62 16.45 5.53
CA PRO A 19 56.26 16.11 5.94
C PRO A 19 55.32 17.05 5.19
N GLY A 20 54.80 16.63 4.03
CA GLY A 20 54.12 17.63 3.18
C GLY A 20 53.38 17.13 1.95
N ALA A 21 52.70 15.99 2.01
CA ALA A 21 51.69 15.67 1.00
C ALA A 21 50.48 14.97 1.64
N ARG A 22 49.71 15.71 2.45
CA ARG A 22 48.29 15.36 2.61
C ARG A 22 47.60 15.77 1.32
N ALA A 23 47.26 14.79 0.48
CA ALA A 23 46.34 15.03 -0.62
C ALA A 23 45.04 15.60 -0.05
N LYS A 24 44.82 16.92 -0.20
CA LYS A 24 43.53 17.61 0.03
C LYS A 24 42.60 17.38 -1.19
N GLY A 25 42.55 16.15 -1.69
CA GLY A 25 41.53 15.70 -2.63
C GLY A 25 40.42 14.98 -1.88
N PRO A 26 39.18 14.92 -2.40
CA PRO A 26 38.18 14.02 -1.83
C PRO A 26 38.76 12.60 -1.81
N ALA A 27 38.66 11.91 -0.66
CA ALA A 27 39.09 10.52 -0.56
C ALA A 27 38.37 9.70 -1.65
N PRO A 28 39.05 8.72 -2.29
CA PRO A 28 38.39 7.81 -3.22
C PRO A 28 37.09 7.28 -2.61
N ILE A 29 36.02 7.23 -3.40
CA ILE A 29 34.67 6.88 -2.93
C ILE A 29 34.67 5.58 -2.09
N ALA A 30 35.47 4.59 -2.50
CA ALA A 30 35.67 3.35 -1.77
C ALA A 30 36.17 3.56 -0.33
N GLN A 31 37.15 4.45 -0.12
CA GLN A 31 37.70 4.73 1.22
C GLN A 31 36.69 5.45 2.11
N THR A 32 35.94 6.38 1.53
CA THR A 32 34.86 7.09 2.23
C THR A 32 33.79 6.12 2.69
N ILE A 33 33.29 5.26 1.79
CA ILE A 33 32.27 4.25 2.14
C ILE A 33 32.83 3.25 3.15
N ALA A 34 34.07 2.76 2.98
CA ALA A 34 34.69 1.86 3.94
C ALA A 34 34.79 2.46 5.35
N SER A 35 35.10 3.76 5.45
CA SER A 35 35.12 4.46 6.73
C SER A 35 33.75 4.53 7.37
N LEU A 36 32.71 4.85 6.59
CA LEU A 36 31.32 4.90 7.07
C LEU A 36 30.84 3.50 7.52
N VAL A 37 31.15 2.46 6.77
CA VAL A 37 30.81 1.06 7.13
C VAL A 37 31.46 0.67 8.46
N ARG A 38 32.73 1.02 8.67
CA ARG A 38 33.40 0.78 9.96
C ARG A 38 32.77 1.57 11.09
N GLN A 39 32.49 2.86 10.87
CA GLN A 39 31.88 3.75 11.86
C GLN A 39 30.47 3.32 12.27
N ALA A 40 29.69 2.75 11.34
CA ALA A 40 28.35 2.26 11.61
C ALA A 40 28.34 1.09 12.62
N ALA A 41 29.46 0.37 12.77
CA ALA A 41 29.62 -0.72 13.73
C ALA A 41 28.52 -1.81 13.65
N LEU A 42 27.95 -2.03 12.45
CA LEU A 42 26.84 -2.97 12.23
C LEU A 42 27.27 -4.43 12.01
N GLY A 43 28.56 -4.74 12.11
CA GLY A 43 29.10 -6.08 11.85
C GLY A 43 28.65 -6.61 10.49
N ASP A 44 28.05 -7.81 10.47
CA ASP A 44 27.48 -8.47 9.27
C ASP A 44 26.11 -7.92 8.84
N GLY A 45 25.59 -6.88 9.50
CA GLY A 45 24.28 -6.28 9.22
C GLY A 45 24.18 -5.47 7.92
N ILE A 46 25.31 -5.20 7.24
CA ILE A 46 25.35 -4.32 6.06
C ILE A 46 25.98 -4.99 4.84
N GLY A 47 25.31 -4.84 3.69
CA GLY A 47 25.81 -5.19 2.36
C GLY A 47 25.72 -3.98 1.44
N ILE A 48 26.77 -3.68 0.68
CA ILE A 48 26.83 -2.53 -0.24
C ILE A 48 27.49 -2.98 -1.54
N HIS A 49 26.91 -2.59 -2.66
CA HIS A 49 27.51 -2.69 -3.98
C HIS A 49 27.27 -1.37 -4.72
N VAL A 50 28.35 -0.72 -5.16
CA VAL A 50 28.30 0.55 -5.88
C VAL A 50 28.93 0.35 -7.24
N VAL A 51 28.15 0.63 -8.28
CA VAL A 51 28.56 0.51 -9.67
C VAL A 51 28.32 1.84 -10.37
N ARG A 52 29.28 2.27 -11.18
CA ARG A 52 29.14 3.44 -12.04
C ARG A 52 28.39 3.04 -13.30
N LEU A 53 27.34 3.78 -13.66
CA LEU A 53 26.39 3.32 -14.68
C LEU A 53 26.92 3.34 -16.12
N HIS A 54 27.81 4.28 -16.48
CA HIS A 54 28.20 4.48 -17.87
C HIS A 54 29.23 3.47 -18.38
N ASP A 55 30.12 2.98 -17.52
CA ASP A 55 31.19 2.02 -17.83
C ASP A 55 31.06 0.72 -17.03
N ARG A 56 30.09 0.63 -16.12
CA ARG A 56 29.87 -0.50 -15.20
C ARG A 56 31.06 -0.75 -14.26
N GLU A 57 31.88 0.27 -14.00
CA GLU A 57 32.99 0.16 -13.06
C GLU A 57 32.44 -0.08 -11.64
N GLU A 58 32.90 -1.16 -11.00
CA GLU A 58 32.62 -1.40 -9.58
C GLU A 58 33.46 -0.43 -8.73
N LEU A 59 32.79 0.48 -8.04
CA LEU A 59 33.44 1.49 -7.21
C LEU A 59 33.61 1.03 -5.77
N TYR A 60 32.76 0.11 -5.30
CA TYR A 60 32.80 -0.42 -3.94
C TYR A 60 31.98 -1.70 -3.81
N ARG A 61 32.51 -2.67 -3.06
CA ARG A 61 31.85 -3.92 -2.71
C ARG A 61 32.09 -4.25 -1.24
N ASN A 62 31.03 -4.59 -0.53
CA ASN A 62 31.07 -5.08 0.84
C ASN A 62 29.94 -6.10 1.00
N ARG A 63 30.28 -7.39 1.06
CA ARG A 63 29.31 -8.50 1.24
C ARG A 63 28.10 -8.40 0.29
N ALA A 64 28.36 -8.07 -0.98
CA ALA A 64 27.32 -7.77 -1.96
C ALA A 64 26.51 -9.00 -2.38
N GLU A 65 27.07 -10.18 -2.23
CA GLU A 65 26.54 -11.47 -2.66
C GLU A 65 25.75 -12.16 -1.54
N GLN A 66 25.81 -11.65 -0.32
CA GLN A 66 25.07 -12.22 0.81
C GLN A 66 23.57 -11.89 0.66
N PRO A 67 22.68 -12.90 0.60
CA PRO A 67 21.24 -12.67 0.55
C PRO A 67 20.75 -11.90 1.77
N ARG A 68 19.87 -10.92 1.55
CA ARG A 68 19.31 -10.06 2.60
C ARG A 68 17.83 -9.80 2.31
N ASN A 69 17.08 -9.42 3.34
CA ASN A 69 15.72 -8.92 3.17
C ASN A 69 15.77 -7.55 2.45
N PRO A 70 15.27 -7.43 1.21
CA PRO A 70 15.33 -6.19 0.45
C PRO A 70 14.32 -5.15 0.95
N ALA A 71 13.37 -5.54 1.81
CA ALA A 71 12.23 -4.73 2.19
C ALA A 71 11.55 -4.12 0.95
N SER A 72 11.21 -2.83 0.97
CA SER A 72 10.59 -2.16 -0.17
C SER A 72 11.48 -2.04 -1.40
N ASN A 73 12.78 -2.36 -1.34
CA ASN A 73 13.63 -2.39 -2.55
C ASN A 73 13.22 -3.51 -3.51
N GLN A 74 12.46 -4.52 -3.04
CA GLN A 74 11.84 -5.52 -3.93
C GLN A 74 10.99 -4.87 -5.04
N LYS A 75 10.41 -3.68 -4.77
CA LYS A 75 9.61 -2.94 -5.74
C LYS A 75 10.39 -2.57 -7.00
N LEU A 76 11.71 -2.42 -6.94
CA LEU A 76 12.53 -2.15 -8.14
C LEU A 76 12.41 -3.29 -9.16
N LEU A 77 12.48 -4.55 -8.69
CA LEU A 77 12.34 -5.73 -9.52
C LEU A 77 10.91 -5.88 -10.05
N THR A 78 9.91 -5.72 -9.16
CA THR A 78 8.49 -5.80 -9.55
C THR A 78 8.13 -4.72 -10.58
N SER A 79 8.57 -3.48 -10.41
CA SER A 79 8.31 -2.39 -11.35
C SER A 79 8.98 -2.63 -12.71
N ALA A 80 10.23 -3.10 -12.73
CA ALA A 80 10.92 -3.43 -13.97
C ALA A 80 10.20 -4.58 -14.72
N ALA A 81 9.81 -5.63 -14.02
CA ALA A 81 9.08 -6.76 -14.60
C ALA A 81 7.69 -6.34 -15.12
N ALA A 82 6.96 -5.50 -14.37
CA ALA A 82 5.66 -4.99 -14.78
C ALA A 82 5.76 -4.14 -16.05
N LEU A 83 6.71 -3.20 -16.11
CA LEU A 83 6.93 -2.38 -17.30
C LEU A 83 7.33 -3.22 -18.52
N TRP A 84 8.18 -4.22 -18.32
CA TRP A 84 8.61 -5.12 -19.40
C TRP A 84 7.47 -6.00 -19.92
N ARG A 85 6.62 -6.53 -19.02
CA ARG A 85 5.56 -7.47 -19.38
C ARG A 85 4.28 -6.80 -19.87
N LEU A 86 3.89 -5.69 -19.26
CA LEU A 86 2.60 -5.04 -19.49
C LEU A 86 2.68 -3.84 -20.44
N SER A 87 3.86 -3.25 -20.64
CA SER A 87 4.06 -1.93 -21.27
C SER A 87 3.68 -0.76 -20.34
N PRO A 88 4.32 0.42 -20.47
CA PRO A 88 3.92 1.64 -19.77
C PRO A 88 2.49 2.12 -20.09
N SER A 89 1.88 1.63 -21.17
CA SER A 89 0.53 2.01 -21.61
C SER A 89 -0.58 1.10 -21.08
N PHE A 90 -0.26 0.07 -20.29
CA PHE A 90 -1.25 -0.85 -19.75
C PHE A 90 -2.20 -0.13 -18.79
N GLN A 91 -3.50 -0.43 -18.92
CA GLN A 91 -4.54 0.07 -18.05
C GLN A 91 -5.37 -1.11 -17.54
N MET A 92 -5.60 -1.11 -16.23
CA MET A 92 -6.59 -1.97 -15.60
C MET A 92 -7.95 -1.30 -15.71
N ALA A 93 -9.03 -2.08 -15.71
CA ALA A 93 -10.38 -1.57 -15.85
C ALA A 93 -11.36 -2.34 -14.96
N THR A 94 -12.49 -1.73 -14.67
CA THR A 94 -13.66 -2.38 -14.06
C THR A 94 -14.84 -2.24 -14.99
N ARG A 95 -15.39 -3.37 -15.43
CA ARG A 95 -16.50 -3.43 -16.40
C ARG A 95 -17.81 -3.76 -15.71
N ALA A 96 -18.88 -3.14 -16.18
CA ALA A 96 -20.25 -3.50 -15.87
C ALA A 96 -20.95 -3.95 -17.15
N GLU A 97 -21.52 -5.15 -17.14
CA GLU A 97 -22.11 -5.79 -18.31
C GLU A 97 -23.50 -6.36 -17.99
N GLY A 98 -24.42 -6.30 -18.95
CA GLY A 98 -25.77 -6.80 -18.74
C GLY A 98 -26.68 -6.56 -19.93
N ARG A 99 -27.73 -7.37 -20.05
CA ARG A 99 -28.78 -7.18 -21.04
C ARG A 99 -29.88 -6.32 -20.44
N ILE A 100 -30.24 -5.25 -21.14
CA ILE A 100 -31.36 -4.37 -20.79
C ILE A 100 -32.64 -4.90 -21.44
N VAL A 101 -33.70 -5.05 -20.66
CA VAL A 101 -35.05 -5.38 -21.11
C VAL A 101 -36.00 -4.40 -20.43
N GLU A 102 -36.62 -3.50 -21.21
CA GLU A 102 -37.57 -2.49 -20.70
C GLU A 102 -37.01 -1.69 -19.50
N GLY A 103 -35.78 -1.21 -19.63
CA GLY A 103 -35.08 -0.45 -18.56
C GLY A 103 -34.57 -1.31 -17.40
N ARG A 104 -34.81 -2.62 -17.39
CA ARG A 104 -34.36 -3.53 -16.34
C ARG A 104 -33.19 -4.41 -16.78
N VAL A 105 -32.24 -4.62 -15.88
CA VAL A 105 -31.16 -5.60 -16.01
C VAL A 105 -31.38 -6.69 -14.97
N GLY A 106 -31.76 -7.89 -15.43
CA GLY A 106 -31.96 -9.03 -14.51
C GLY A 106 -30.66 -9.53 -13.86
N ARG A 107 -29.54 -9.39 -14.54
CA ARG A 107 -28.20 -9.75 -14.05
C ARG A 107 -27.17 -8.74 -14.54
N LEU A 108 -26.66 -7.92 -13.62
CA LEU A 108 -25.54 -7.02 -13.86
C LEU A 108 -24.26 -7.73 -13.44
N VAL A 109 -23.39 -8.05 -14.39
CA VAL A 109 -22.09 -8.65 -14.12
C VAL A 109 -21.06 -7.54 -13.96
N VAL A 110 -20.32 -7.55 -12.87
CA VAL A 110 -19.19 -6.65 -12.64
C VAL A 110 -17.90 -7.43 -12.67
N ARG A 111 -17.02 -7.07 -13.61
CA ARG A 111 -15.70 -7.68 -13.81
C ARG A 111 -14.60 -6.66 -13.50
N PRO A 112 -14.06 -6.67 -12.28
CA PRO A 112 -12.93 -5.85 -11.91
C PRO A 112 -11.62 -6.55 -12.30
N LEU A 113 -10.71 -5.84 -12.97
CA LEU A 113 -9.44 -6.38 -13.47
C LEU A 113 -8.24 -5.91 -12.64
N GLY A 114 -8.44 -5.75 -11.33
CA GLY A 114 -7.35 -5.52 -10.38
C GLY A 114 -6.86 -4.09 -10.25
N ASP A 115 -7.59 -3.09 -10.77
CA ASP A 115 -7.19 -1.68 -10.67
C ASP A 115 -7.06 -1.25 -9.19
N PRO A 116 -5.83 -1.00 -8.68
CA PRO A 116 -5.61 -0.60 -7.29
C PRO A 116 -5.96 0.87 -7.03
N THR A 117 -6.27 1.63 -8.09
CA THR A 117 -6.66 3.05 -8.02
C THR A 117 -8.17 3.24 -7.94
N LEU A 118 -8.95 2.18 -8.20
CA LEU A 118 -10.40 2.19 -8.14
C LEU A 118 -10.90 2.79 -6.81
N GLY A 119 -11.54 3.94 -6.92
CA GLY A 119 -12.12 4.67 -5.80
C GLY A 119 -13.63 4.79 -5.92
N TYR A 120 -14.27 5.29 -4.85
CA TYR A 120 -15.72 5.51 -4.87
C TYR A 120 -16.18 6.45 -6.00
N ALA A 121 -15.38 7.45 -6.36
CA ALA A 121 -15.71 8.36 -7.46
C ALA A 121 -15.78 7.62 -8.81
N MET A 122 -14.87 6.69 -9.07
CA MET A 122 -14.90 5.86 -10.28
C MET A 122 -16.08 4.88 -10.25
N LEU A 123 -16.44 4.31 -9.10
CA LEU A 123 -17.67 3.53 -8.99
C LEU A 123 -18.93 4.36 -9.27
N ALA A 124 -18.97 5.62 -8.82
CA ALA A 124 -20.06 6.53 -9.13
C ALA A 124 -20.11 6.80 -10.64
N MET A 125 -18.98 7.05 -11.29
CA MET A 125 -18.91 7.18 -12.75
C MET A 125 -19.37 5.90 -13.47
N LEU A 126 -18.97 4.72 -13.00
CA LEU A 126 -19.43 3.45 -13.55
C LEU A 126 -20.96 3.32 -13.46
N ALA A 127 -21.53 3.68 -12.31
CA ALA A 127 -22.98 3.67 -12.09
C ALA A 127 -23.71 4.68 -13.01
N GLU A 128 -23.17 5.89 -13.18
CA GLU A 128 -23.69 6.88 -14.13
C GLU A 128 -23.63 6.36 -15.58
N ASN A 129 -22.52 5.72 -15.98
CA ASN A 129 -22.40 5.10 -17.29
C ASN A 129 -23.50 4.04 -17.52
N VAL A 130 -23.75 3.18 -16.52
CA VAL A 130 -24.82 2.19 -16.55
C VAL A 130 -26.19 2.87 -16.66
N ARG A 131 -26.45 3.93 -15.89
CA ARG A 131 -27.69 4.72 -15.93
C ARG A 131 -27.92 5.34 -17.32
N LEU A 132 -26.89 5.95 -17.90
CA LEU A 132 -26.92 6.58 -19.22
C LEU A 132 -27.22 5.60 -20.36
N ARG A 133 -26.94 4.30 -20.19
CA ARG A 133 -27.36 3.25 -21.13
C ARG A 133 -28.84 2.90 -21.06
N GLY A 134 -29.61 3.55 -20.18
CA GLY A 134 -31.05 3.34 -20.03
C GLY A 134 -31.42 2.28 -18.99
N VAL A 135 -30.55 2.01 -18.02
CA VAL A 135 -30.86 1.10 -16.92
C VAL A 135 -31.55 1.87 -15.80
N ASP A 136 -32.78 1.49 -15.48
CA ASP A 136 -33.60 2.03 -14.39
C ASP A 136 -33.64 1.08 -13.18
N ALA A 137 -33.48 -0.23 -13.39
CA ALA A 137 -33.49 -1.22 -12.30
C ALA A 137 -32.53 -2.39 -12.53
N VAL A 138 -31.95 -2.91 -11.43
CA VAL A 138 -31.09 -4.10 -11.41
C VAL A 138 -31.63 -5.11 -10.39
N ASP A 139 -31.83 -6.36 -10.81
CA ASP A 139 -32.31 -7.41 -9.91
C ASP A 139 -31.17 -8.05 -9.13
N ARG A 140 -30.12 -8.51 -9.83
CA ARG A 140 -28.96 -9.19 -9.25
C ARG A 140 -27.65 -8.61 -9.77
N ILE A 141 -26.66 -8.55 -8.89
CA ILE A 141 -25.29 -8.15 -9.22
C ILE A 141 -24.39 -9.37 -9.03
N VAL A 142 -23.70 -9.79 -10.07
CA VAL A 142 -22.70 -10.87 -10.01
C VAL A 142 -21.31 -10.25 -10.04
N ILE A 143 -20.54 -10.46 -8.99
CA ILE A 143 -19.12 -10.09 -8.94
C ILE A 143 -18.29 -11.25 -9.48
N ASP A 144 -17.71 -11.04 -10.66
CA ASP A 144 -16.79 -11.98 -11.29
C ASP A 144 -15.37 -11.41 -11.17
N ASP A 145 -14.75 -11.67 -10.01
CA ASP A 145 -13.43 -11.17 -9.62
C ASP A 145 -12.30 -12.20 -9.84
N GLY A 146 -12.55 -13.20 -10.70
CA GLY A 146 -11.59 -14.27 -11.04
C GLY A 146 -10.37 -13.83 -11.85
N TYR A 147 -10.15 -12.53 -12.02
CA TYR A 147 -8.91 -12.00 -12.60
C TYR A 147 -7.68 -12.28 -11.72
N PHE A 148 -7.89 -12.30 -10.40
CA PHE A 148 -6.92 -12.81 -9.42
C PHE A 148 -7.45 -14.08 -8.78
N ASP A 149 -6.55 -14.84 -8.15
CA ASP A 149 -6.94 -15.99 -7.33
C ASP A 149 -7.54 -15.54 -5.97
N ASP A 150 -8.06 -16.51 -5.21
CA ASP A 150 -8.60 -16.27 -3.87
C ASP A 150 -7.51 -16.14 -2.79
N GLN A 151 -6.21 -16.17 -3.14
CA GLN A 151 -5.12 -15.94 -2.19
C GLN A 151 -4.94 -14.43 -1.96
N ILE A 152 -5.86 -13.86 -1.20
CA ILE A 152 -5.93 -12.41 -1.00
C ILE A 152 -4.87 -11.83 -0.07
N LEU A 153 -4.15 -12.69 0.70
CA LEU A 153 -3.07 -12.25 1.59
C LEU A 153 -1.71 -12.65 1.01
N PRO A 154 -0.77 -11.70 0.88
CA PRO A 154 0.61 -12.00 0.52
C PRO A 154 1.25 -13.01 1.50
N PRO A 155 2.21 -13.83 1.05
CA PRO A 155 2.95 -14.73 1.92
C PRO A 155 3.55 -14.01 3.14
N ALA A 156 3.62 -14.70 4.28
CA ALA A 156 4.06 -14.19 5.58
C ALA A 156 3.12 -13.15 6.22
N PHE A 157 1.98 -12.79 5.60
CA PHE A 157 1.02 -11.90 6.25
C PHE A 157 0.30 -12.54 7.44
N GLU A 158 0.18 -13.86 7.43
CA GLU A 158 -0.34 -14.68 8.51
C GLU A 158 0.48 -14.59 9.81
N GLN A 159 1.75 -14.15 9.74
CA GLN A 159 2.63 -14.02 10.91
C GLN A 159 2.24 -12.87 11.85
N GLN A 160 1.39 -11.93 11.40
CA GLN A 160 0.86 -10.84 12.22
C GLN A 160 -0.66 -10.72 12.00
N PRO A 161 -1.46 -11.66 12.55
CA PRO A 161 -2.89 -11.76 12.25
C PRO A 161 -3.71 -10.58 12.79
N THR A 162 -3.20 -9.86 13.80
CA THR A 162 -3.87 -8.70 14.42
C THR A 162 -3.48 -7.37 13.79
N GLU A 163 -2.58 -7.33 12.80
CA GLU A 163 -2.15 -6.07 12.19
C GLU A 163 -3.21 -5.55 11.22
N ALA A 164 -3.89 -4.49 11.66
CA ALA A 164 -4.98 -3.84 10.96
C ALA A 164 -4.55 -2.64 10.09
N ALA A 165 -3.25 -2.34 10.02
CA ALA A 165 -2.72 -1.27 9.19
C ALA A 165 -3.01 -1.49 7.70
N SER A 166 -3.29 -0.39 6.99
CA SER A 166 -3.68 -0.45 5.59
C SER A 166 -2.58 -0.90 4.63
N PHE A 167 -1.30 -0.86 5.04
CA PHE A 167 -0.22 -1.42 4.22
C PHE A 167 -0.24 -2.96 4.20
N ARG A 168 -1.09 -3.60 5.02
CA ARG A 168 -1.42 -5.02 4.96
C ARG A 168 -2.82 -5.29 4.42
N ALA A 169 -3.41 -4.36 3.69
CA ALA A 169 -4.69 -4.60 3.02
C ALA A 169 -4.59 -5.80 2.08
N ALA A 170 -5.70 -6.53 1.97
CA ALA A 170 -5.82 -7.66 1.05
C ALA A 170 -5.60 -7.22 -0.40
N VAL A 171 -5.00 -8.10 -1.20
CA VAL A 171 -4.92 -7.95 -2.66
C VAL A 171 -6.13 -8.69 -3.24
N SER A 172 -6.95 -8.00 -4.02
CA SER A 172 -8.13 -8.58 -4.67
C SER A 172 -8.36 -7.90 -6.02
N ALA A 173 -9.01 -8.61 -6.95
CA ALA A 173 -9.32 -8.01 -8.24
C ALA A 173 -10.32 -6.85 -8.09
N PHE A 174 -11.31 -7.00 -7.20
CA PHE A 174 -12.21 -5.90 -6.82
C PHE A 174 -11.67 -5.14 -5.60
N ALA A 175 -10.81 -4.14 -5.83
CA ALA A 175 -10.18 -3.38 -4.75
C ALA A 175 -10.61 -1.91 -4.73
N VAL A 176 -11.60 -1.58 -3.89
CA VAL A 176 -12.11 -0.19 -3.80
C VAL A 176 -11.43 0.56 -2.66
N ASN A 177 -10.99 1.79 -2.91
CA ASN A 177 -10.28 2.63 -1.95
C ASN A 177 -9.05 1.92 -1.35
N ARG A 178 -8.29 1.19 -2.19
CA ARG A 178 -7.10 0.43 -1.80
C ARG A 178 -7.38 -0.63 -0.73
N ASN A 179 -8.59 -1.23 -0.76
CA ASN A 179 -9.06 -2.17 0.27
C ASN A 179 -8.89 -1.63 1.69
N SER A 180 -9.20 -0.35 1.85
CA SER A 180 -9.07 0.34 3.13
C SER A 180 -10.23 1.29 3.38
N TYR A 181 -10.48 1.56 4.65
CA TYR A 181 -11.40 2.59 5.12
C TYR A 181 -10.69 3.52 6.10
N ILE A 182 -11.24 4.72 6.27
CA ILE A 182 -10.71 5.72 7.20
C ILE A 182 -11.72 5.93 8.32
N VAL A 183 -11.26 5.78 9.56
CA VAL A 183 -11.99 6.16 10.76
C VAL A 183 -11.67 7.61 11.09
N HIS A 184 -12.69 8.44 11.04
CA HIS A 184 -12.63 9.84 11.46
C HIS A 184 -13.09 9.93 12.91
N ILE A 185 -12.26 10.48 13.79
CA ILE A 185 -12.56 10.65 15.22
C ILE A 185 -12.39 12.11 15.57
N ALA A 186 -13.47 12.78 15.96
CA ALA A 186 -13.46 14.16 16.44
C ALA A 186 -14.05 14.23 17.85
N PRO A 187 -13.62 15.17 18.70
CA PRO A 187 -14.20 15.33 20.04
C PRO A 187 -15.71 15.54 19.95
N GLY A 188 -16.43 15.06 20.96
CA GLY A 188 -17.86 15.23 21.15
C GLY A 188 -18.24 16.70 21.37
N ALA A 189 -19.50 16.95 21.71
CA ALA A 189 -19.96 18.31 22.00
C ALA A 189 -19.42 18.83 23.34
N GLU A 190 -19.29 17.95 24.34
CA GLU A 190 -18.92 18.28 25.73
C GLU A 190 -17.96 17.23 26.29
N VAL A 191 -17.29 17.58 27.39
CA VAL A 191 -16.49 16.63 28.18
C VAL A 191 -17.43 15.52 28.69
N ASP A 192 -16.90 14.31 28.81
CA ASP A 192 -17.62 13.10 29.21
C ASP A 192 -18.72 12.63 28.24
N ARG A 193 -18.79 13.23 27.04
CA ARG A 193 -19.62 12.74 25.93
C ARG A 193 -18.82 11.91 24.93
N PRO A 194 -19.44 10.93 24.23
CA PRO A 194 -18.76 10.19 23.18
C PRO A 194 -18.19 11.08 22.09
N ALA A 195 -17.05 10.69 21.51
CA ALA A 195 -16.50 11.34 20.34
C ALA A 195 -17.44 11.17 19.14
N ARG A 196 -17.37 12.07 18.17
CA ARG A 196 -18.01 11.86 16.85
C ARG A 196 -17.11 10.95 16.02
N VAL A 197 -17.60 9.73 15.77
CA VAL A 197 -16.91 8.73 14.96
C VAL A 197 -17.65 8.55 13.64
N ARG A 198 -16.92 8.59 12.51
CA ARG A 198 -17.48 8.35 11.18
C ARG A 198 -16.56 7.50 10.32
N VAL A 199 -17.14 6.58 9.56
CA VAL A 199 -16.47 5.82 8.50
C VAL A 199 -17.22 6.07 7.19
N LEU A 200 -16.50 6.39 6.12
CA LEU A 200 -17.08 6.65 4.79
C LEU A 200 -17.44 5.33 4.07
N ALA A 201 -18.39 4.58 4.64
CA ALA A 201 -18.99 3.37 4.09
C ALA A 201 -20.30 3.02 4.83
N GLU A 202 -21.15 4.03 5.03
CA GLU A 202 -22.44 3.89 5.73
C GLU A 202 -23.32 2.82 5.06
N GLY A 203 -23.84 1.90 5.86
CA GLY A 203 -24.64 0.75 5.44
C GLY A 203 -23.89 -0.57 5.49
N TYR A 204 -22.60 -0.59 5.14
CA TYR A 204 -21.73 -1.76 5.32
C TYR A 204 -21.01 -1.74 6.66
N VAL A 205 -20.55 -0.56 7.09
CA VAL A 205 -19.84 -0.38 8.35
C VAL A 205 -20.80 -0.03 9.48
N GLN A 206 -20.77 -0.84 10.53
CA GLN A 206 -21.45 -0.57 11.80
C GLN A 206 -20.42 -0.03 12.79
N ILE A 207 -20.72 1.07 13.48
CA ILE A 207 -19.78 1.72 14.40
C ILE A 207 -20.20 1.41 15.85
N ASP A 208 -19.35 0.70 16.58
CA ASP A 208 -19.46 0.50 18.03
C ASP A 208 -18.60 1.57 18.74
N ASN A 209 -19.23 2.70 19.04
CA ASN A 209 -18.54 3.87 19.60
C ASN A 209 -18.54 3.86 21.13
N ARG A 210 -17.39 3.53 21.71
CA ARG A 210 -17.11 3.49 23.16
C ARG A 210 -16.06 4.53 23.57
N THR A 211 -15.98 5.62 22.80
CA THR A 211 -15.03 6.70 23.07
C THR A 211 -15.53 7.66 24.14
N LEU A 212 -14.63 8.44 24.71
CA LEU A 212 -14.95 9.56 25.59
C LEU A 212 -14.21 10.82 25.15
N THR A 213 -14.87 11.97 25.27
CA THR A 213 -14.24 13.27 25.10
C THR A 213 -13.70 13.75 26.44
N THR A 214 -12.41 13.99 26.54
CA THR A 214 -11.77 14.46 27.79
C THR A 214 -11.49 15.96 27.75
N ALA A 215 -11.36 16.60 28.90
CA ALA A 215 -11.02 18.03 28.96
C ALA A 215 -9.63 18.33 28.36
N ALA A 216 -8.65 17.48 28.67
CA ALA A 216 -7.25 17.59 28.25
C ALA A 216 -6.59 16.19 28.20
N GLY A 217 -5.27 16.17 28.02
CA GLY A 217 -4.44 14.95 27.99
C GLY A 217 -4.10 14.49 26.57
N PRO A 218 -3.34 13.40 26.42
CA PRO A 218 -3.05 12.81 25.12
C PRO A 218 -4.26 12.04 24.59
N PRO A 219 -4.51 12.07 23.27
CA PRO A 219 -5.49 11.18 22.66
C PRO A 219 -5.03 9.71 22.72
N SER A 220 -5.97 8.80 22.95
CA SER A 220 -5.71 7.37 23.09
C SER A 220 -6.75 6.49 22.37
N PRO A 221 -7.12 6.76 21.11
CA PRO A 221 -8.10 5.95 20.41
C PRO A 221 -7.56 4.55 20.15
N ARG A 222 -8.39 3.55 20.42
CA ARG A 222 -8.20 2.15 20.03
C ARG A 222 -9.26 1.80 19.00
N ILE A 223 -8.84 1.13 17.93
CA ILE A 223 -9.71 0.78 16.81
C ILE A 223 -9.53 -0.69 16.52
N ASP A 224 -10.59 -1.45 16.75
CA ASP A 224 -10.69 -2.86 16.42
C ASP A 224 -11.75 -3.03 15.32
N HIS A 225 -11.64 -4.10 14.54
CA HIS A 225 -12.64 -4.43 13.55
C HIS A 225 -12.89 -5.92 13.49
N GLU A 226 -14.11 -6.28 13.08
CA GLU A 226 -14.55 -7.65 12.90
C GLU A 226 -15.57 -7.70 11.76
N VAL A 227 -15.55 -8.79 11.00
CA VAL A 227 -16.60 -9.07 10.01
C VAL A 227 -17.61 -10.00 10.66
N THR A 228 -18.87 -9.58 10.69
CA THR A 228 -19.98 -10.37 11.24
C THR A 228 -20.39 -11.48 10.28
N GLU A 229 -21.15 -12.47 10.77
CA GLU A 229 -21.64 -13.60 9.96
C GLU A 229 -22.50 -13.16 8.76
N ASP A 230 -23.26 -12.07 8.92
CA ASP A 230 -24.06 -11.43 7.87
C ASP A 230 -23.24 -10.51 6.93
N GLY A 231 -21.91 -10.50 7.09
CA GLY A 231 -20.97 -9.85 6.18
C GLY A 231 -20.76 -8.36 6.41
N HIS A 232 -21.34 -7.78 7.46
CA HIS A 232 -21.08 -6.39 7.85
C HIS A 232 -19.71 -6.22 8.51
N LEU A 233 -19.13 -5.03 8.40
CA LEU A 233 -17.90 -4.68 9.10
C LEU A 233 -18.24 -3.90 10.37
N VAL A 234 -18.04 -4.49 11.54
CA VAL A 234 -18.14 -3.79 12.81
C VAL A 234 -16.80 -3.12 13.10
N VAL A 235 -16.81 -1.80 13.28
CA VAL A 235 -15.64 -1.00 13.69
C VAL A 235 -15.88 -0.51 15.11
N ARG A 236 -15.13 -1.09 16.05
CA ARG A 236 -15.17 -0.69 17.45
C ARG A 236 -14.13 0.38 17.70
N VAL A 237 -14.57 1.51 18.23
CA VAL A 237 -13.70 2.65 18.55
C VAL A 237 -13.83 2.96 20.03
N ALA A 238 -12.73 2.85 20.77
CA ALA A 238 -12.67 3.07 22.20
C ALA A 238 -11.56 4.05 22.58
N GLY A 239 -11.50 4.45 23.85
CA GLY A 239 -10.46 5.35 24.37
C GLY A 239 -10.88 6.81 24.36
N ALA A 240 -9.92 7.72 24.52
CA ALA A 240 -10.19 9.13 24.77
C ALA A 240 -9.71 10.06 23.63
N ILE A 241 -10.45 11.15 23.41
CA ILE A 241 -10.02 12.28 22.59
C ILE A 241 -10.22 13.60 23.36
N PRO A 242 -9.20 14.46 23.47
CA PRO A 242 -9.36 15.75 24.16
C PRO A 242 -10.26 16.73 23.39
N MET A 243 -11.00 17.57 24.11
CA MET A 243 -11.95 18.55 23.56
C MET A 243 -11.31 19.50 22.52
N ARG A 244 -10.05 19.88 22.71
CA ARG A 244 -9.31 20.77 21.81
C ARG A 244 -8.53 20.03 20.72
N ALA A 245 -8.65 18.71 20.63
CA ALA A 245 -7.96 17.93 19.62
C ALA A 245 -8.58 18.16 18.22
N ARG A 246 -7.72 18.22 17.21
CA ARG A 246 -8.16 18.16 15.80
C ARG A 246 -8.73 16.77 15.51
N THR A 247 -9.58 16.68 14.48
CA THR A 247 -10.04 15.40 13.95
C THR A 247 -8.85 14.50 13.62
N MET A 248 -8.92 13.26 14.09
CA MET A 248 -7.91 12.23 13.84
C MET A 248 -8.42 11.29 12.75
N TYR A 249 -7.47 10.75 11.98
CA TYR A 249 -7.73 9.92 10.82
C TYR A 249 -6.91 8.65 10.92
N TYR A 250 -7.59 7.51 11.01
CA TYR A 250 -6.94 6.21 11.07
C TYR A 250 -7.37 5.38 9.88
N ARG A 251 -6.44 5.08 8.99
CA ARG A 251 -6.69 4.15 7.89
C ARG A 251 -6.50 2.72 8.37
N ARG A 252 -7.46 1.85 8.06
CA ARG A 252 -7.44 0.43 8.39
C ARG A 252 -7.72 -0.40 7.15
N ARG A 253 -7.15 -1.61 7.10
CA ARG A 253 -7.47 -2.58 6.06
C ARG A 253 -8.92 -3.04 6.17
N VAL A 254 -9.53 -3.37 5.04
CA VAL A 254 -10.80 -4.08 4.95
C VAL A 254 -10.52 -5.58 5.08
N PRO A 255 -11.17 -6.31 5.99
CA PRO A 255 -10.99 -7.77 6.11
C PRO A 255 -11.67 -8.56 4.98
N ALA A 256 -12.87 -8.13 4.56
CA ALA A 256 -13.65 -8.73 3.46
C ALA A 256 -13.76 -7.78 2.25
N PRO A 257 -12.75 -7.73 1.37
CA PRO A 257 -12.68 -6.73 0.30
C PRO A 257 -13.83 -6.82 -0.70
N ARG A 258 -14.26 -8.04 -1.07
CA ARG A 258 -15.36 -8.28 -2.02
C ARG A 258 -16.68 -7.69 -1.53
N ALA A 259 -17.07 -8.00 -0.29
CA ALA A 259 -18.30 -7.49 0.32
C ALA A 259 -18.29 -5.96 0.47
N TYR A 260 -17.15 -5.40 0.88
CA TYR A 260 -16.96 -3.95 0.96
C TYR A 260 -17.14 -3.25 -0.40
N ALA A 261 -16.45 -3.74 -1.43
CA ALA A 261 -16.54 -3.20 -2.78
C ALA A 261 -17.96 -3.29 -3.36
N ALA A 262 -18.63 -4.44 -3.19
CA ALA A 262 -20.02 -4.65 -3.60
C ALA A 262 -20.98 -3.67 -2.91
N SER A 263 -20.80 -3.42 -1.60
CA SER A 263 -21.63 -2.46 -0.87
C SER A 263 -21.51 -1.02 -1.41
N LEU A 264 -20.29 -0.62 -1.79
CA LEU A 264 -20.03 0.69 -2.37
C LEU A 264 -20.59 0.82 -3.78
N LEU A 265 -20.55 -0.26 -4.57
CA LEU A 265 -21.19 -0.33 -5.88
C LEU A 265 -22.71 -0.18 -5.77
N VAL A 266 -23.37 -0.91 -4.86
CA VAL A 266 -24.82 -0.78 -4.63
C VAL A 266 -25.18 0.66 -4.24
N ARG A 267 -24.39 1.29 -3.37
CA ARG A 267 -24.56 2.70 -3.01
C ARG A 267 -24.42 3.63 -4.22
N ALA A 268 -23.44 3.36 -5.11
CA ALA A 268 -23.24 4.13 -6.33
C ALA A 268 -24.43 4.00 -7.30
N LEU A 269 -24.89 2.77 -7.57
CA LEU A 269 -26.05 2.50 -8.43
C LEU A 269 -27.32 3.19 -7.92
N ARG A 270 -27.62 3.08 -6.62
CA ARG A 270 -28.78 3.75 -6.01
C ARG A 270 -28.70 5.28 -6.12
N ARG A 271 -27.50 5.86 -5.98
CA ARG A 271 -27.30 7.32 -6.12
C ARG A 271 -27.45 7.79 -7.56
N ALA A 272 -27.11 6.96 -8.53
CA ALA A 272 -27.39 7.21 -9.95
C ALA A 272 -28.89 7.02 -10.29
N GLY A 273 -29.76 6.73 -9.31
CA GLY A 273 -31.20 6.56 -9.50
C GLY A 273 -31.61 5.18 -10.00
N ILE A 274 -30.70 4.19 -9.98
CA ILE A 274 -31.01 2.81 -10.37
C ILE A 274 -31.64 2.09 -9.16
N GLY A 275 -32.84 1.54 -9.35
CA GLY A 275 -33.59 0.78 -8.35
C GLY A 275 -33.40 -0.74 -8.45
N GLY A 276 -34.27 -1.49 -7.78
CA GLY A 276 -34.29 -2.96 -7.80
C GLY A 276 -33.68 -3.60 -6.55
N ALA A 277 -33.75 -4.94 -6.49
CA ALA A 277 -33.31 -5.71 -5.34
C ALA A 277 -31.78 -5.67 -5.15
N MET A 278 -31.03 -5.70 -6.25
CA MET A 278 -29.56 -5.71 -6.29
C MET A 278 -28.94 -6.77 -5.35
N SER A 279 -29.47 -8.00 -5.34
CA SER A 279 -28.86 -9.07 -4.54
C SER A 279 -27.46 -9.39 -5.07
N ILE A 280 -26.50 -9.58 -4.16
CA ILE A 280 -25.10 -9.86 -4.51
C ILE A 280 -24.88 -11.37 -4.65
N GLU A 281 -24.32 -11.77 -5.78
CA GLU A 281 -23.81 -13.11 -6.06
C GLU A 281 -22.32 -13.00 -6.43
N ASN A 282 -21.55 -14.04 -6.16
CA ASN A 282 -20.12 -14.09 -6.52
C ASN A 282 -19.86 -15.33 -7.36
N GLY A 283 -19.01 -15.20 -8.37
CA GLY A 283 -18.56 -16.34 -9.15
C GLY A 283 -18.27 -15.98 -10.60
N PRO A 284 -17.57 -16.88 -11.29
CA PRO A 284 -17.20 -16.68 -12.68
C PRO A 284 -18.44 -16.65 -13.57
N VAL A 285 -18.45 -15.75 -14.54
CA VAL A 285 -19.48 -15.71 -15.58
C VAL A 285 -18.80 -16.00 -16.92
N ALA A 286 -19.10 -17.18 -17.49
CA ALA A 286 -18.42 -17.70 -18.68
C ALA A 286 -18.46 -16.75 -19.89
N GLU A 287 -19.64 -16.21 -20.19
CA GLU A 287 -19.83 -15.34 -21.36
C GLU A 287 -20.01 -13.87 -20.94
N PRO A 288 -19.28 -12.94 -21.56
CA PRO A 288 -19.50 -11.52 -21.36
C PRO A 288 -20.86 -11.08 -21.93
N GLY A 289 -21.52 -10.18 -21.21
CA GLY A 289 -22.75 -9.54 -21.68
C GLY A 289 -22.46 -8.26 -22.46
N PRO A 290 -23.49 -7.58 -22.97
CA PRO A 290 -23.33 -6.24 -23.52
C PRO A 290 -22.69 -5.30 -22.50
N LEU A 291 -21.64 -4.57 -22.90
CA LEU A 291 -20.97 -3.60 -22.04
C LEU A 291 -21.89 -2.43 -21.75
N LEU A 292 -22.13 -2.16 -20.47
CA LEU A 292 -22.93 -1.04 -19.97
C LEU A 292 -22.05 0.11 -19.46
N GLY A 293 -20.86 -0.19 -18.96
CA GLY A 293 -19.88 0.81 -18.55
C GLY A 293 -18.51 0.22 -18.25
N GLU A 294 -17.49 1.06 -18.35
CA GLU A 294 -16.11 0.74 -17.99
C GLU A 294 -15.49 1.96 -17.29
N VAL A 295 -14.68 1.74 -16.26
CA VAL A 295 -13.87 2.74 -15.55
C VAL A 295 -12.49 2.22 -15.22
#